data_AF-A0AAV7J5C0-F1
#
_entry.id   AF-A0AAV7J5C0-F1
#
_cell.length_a   1.000
_cell.length_b   1.000
_cell.length_c   1.000
_cell.angle_alpha   90.00
_cell.angle_beta   90.00
_cell.angle_gamma   90.00
#
_symmetry.space_group_name_H-M   'P 1'
#
loop_
_entity.id
_entity.type
_entity.pdbx_description
1 polymer ?
#
loop_
_entity_poly.entity_id
_entity_poly.type
_entity_poly.pdbx_seq_one_letter_code
_entity_poly.pdbx_strand_id
1 'polypeptide(L)'
;MILKFVVALVFYFIASALSSQLDLTEGSPRLYENSSSINQPAPWHVSIRINGVHFCSGAIIGRDWVVTSAQCIASCTGTNRLITIQTASANFTISGSIHSIMTSIIHESYSTINCNLPTNDIGLLRISDYFNLDGPHAPKIINLNSSFTAPPDRKLNISNWNQDLVDGKISTNVEVSNWAILSSQQCIQYYYSMSGIDRSRFCAIDIEGPTGNPCSIGDTGNPVVLNGQLVGIKSWKMNCNLLPQAASLFTNIPVEKRFPHPSPIIELRAVKNEIEILGMRKAHLRDAVAMCDFMAYMEEQLKYKTTKWDEMQVARVVNEFRLEMDYNQGISFPTIVGYGPHAALPHYEPIDSTSLMIELNSTLVIDSGGQYLDGTTDVTRTIHFGEPTQEQKEAYTRVLIGSIELASLIFPSSLRTDQLDILARRPLWGMGNDYMHGTGHGIGHFLSVHEPPISVSYNMNATPTAGCTCYLSPGNFLSNEPGYYKAGDFGIRLENILEVVEADTPQQDKQRFLKFRDVTLIPYEPKLIDTSMLSSAHRRWLNNYNSRIRNEVGPELKKHLRMVGFKWMMKKTRSIPESGDVDERLFVGAASPSYFKYSGALITIVILIQIWADELLIL
;
A
#
# COMPACT_ATOMS: atom_id res chain seq x y z
N MET A 1 35.79 -49.63 34.26
CA MET A 1 34.86 -50.75 34.52
C MET A 1 34.27 -50.47 35.90
N ILE A 2 32.94 -50.47 36.07
CA ILE A 2 32.21 -49.86 37.23
C ILE A 2 32.05 -48.33 37.14
N LEU A 3 31.65 -47.82 35.96
CA LEU A 3 30.89 -46.56 35.84
C LEU A 3 30.06 -46.54 34.54
N LYS A 4 29.58 -47.72 34.14
CA LYS A 4 28.65 -47.93 33.00
C LYS A 4 27.45 -48.81 33.38
N PHE A 5 27.26 -49.08 34.69
CA PHE A 5 26.25 -50.02 35.19
C PHE A 5 25.15 -49.38 36.07
N VAL A 6 25.19 -48.07 36.31
CA VAL A 6 24.16 -47.36 37.12
C VAL A 6 23.15 -46.60 36.26
N VAL A 7 23.46 -46.33 34.98
CA VAL A 7 22.53 -45.59 34.08
C VAL A 7 21.54 -46.52 33.35
N ALA A 8 21.81 -47.84 33.30
CA ALA A 8 20.93 -48.81 32.63
C ALA A 8 19.81 -49.38 33.54
N LEU A 9 19.86 -49.15 34.85
CA LEU A 9 18.91 -49.73 35.83
C LEU A 9 17.77 -48.77 36.22
N VAL A 10 17.87 -47.48 35.88
CA VAL A 10 16.75 -46.52 36.03
C VAL A 10 15.76 -46.63 34.87
N PHE A 11 16.19 -47.17 33.72
CA PHE A 11 15.34 -47.30 32.53
C PHE A 11 14.51 -48.60 32.46
N TYR A 12 14.75 -49.58 33.34
CA TYR A 12 14.06 -50.88 33.28
C TYR A 12 12.87 -51.02 34.25
N PHE A 13 12.69 -50.09 35.19
CA PHE A 13 11.59 -50.15 36.17
C PHE A 13 10.35 -49.30 35.84
N ILE A 14 10.34 -48.61 34.68
CA ILE A 14 9.18 -47.82 34.24
C ILE A 14 8.40 -48.51 33.11
N ALA A 15 8.90 -49.62 32.55
CA ALA A 15 8.32 -50.26 31.36
C ALA A 15 7.40 -51.47 31.63
N SER A 16 7.11 -51.87 32.88
CA SER A 16 6.34 -53.11 33.11
C SER A 16 5.57 -53.18 34.43
N ALA A 17 4.71 -52.20 34.72
CA ALA A 17 3.60 -52.39 35.66
C ALA A 17 2.52 -51.33 35.46
N LEU A 18 1.54 -51.62 34.59
CA LEU A 18 0.10 -51.34 34.75
C LEU A 18 -0.60 -51.36 33.38
N SER A 19 -0.75 -52.58 32.86
CA SER A 19 -1.92 -52.94 32.06
C SER A 19 -3.06 -53.30 33.01
N SER A 20 -3.90 -52.33 33.35
CA SER A 20 -5.35 -52.47 33.59
C SER A 20 -5.89 -51.26 34.37
N GLN A 21 -6.93 -50.66 33.81
CA GLN A 21 -7.86 -49.63 34.34
C GLN A 21 -7.70 -48.18 33.82
N LEU A 22 -8.59 -47.90 32.85
CA LEU A 22 -9.30 -46.67 32.49
C LEU A 22 -8.54 -45.33 32.45
N ASP A 23 -8.18 -44.96 31.23
CA ASP A 23 -7.68 -43.65 30.81
C ASP A 23 -8.71 -42.52 31.00
N LEU A 24 -8.30 -41.50 31.76
CA LEU A 24 -8.81 -40.14 31.75
C LEU A 24 -7.61 -39.20 31.70
N THR A 25 -7.16 -38.78 30.50
CA THR A 25 -6.40 -37.52 30.34
C THR A 25 -6.57 -36.93 28.92
N GLU A 26 -6.84 -35.63 28.93
CA GLU A 26 -6.63 -34.55 27.95
C GLU A 26 -6.27 -34.94 26.50
N GLY A 27 -7.22 -34.73 25.60
CA GLY A 27 -7.09 -35.05 24.17
C GLY A 27 -6.34 -33.98 23.36
N SER A 28 -5.13 -34.32 22.96
CA SER A 28 -4.42 -33.83 21.77
C SER A 28 -5.13 -34.24 20.46
N PRO A 29 -4.76 -33.68 19.28
CA PRO A 29 -5.65 -33.41 18.16
C PRO A 29 -6.13 -34.68 17.45
N ARG A 30 -7.45 -34.88 17.38
CA ARG A 30 -8.05 -35.94 16.58
C ARG A 30 -8.13 -35.51 15.11
N LEU A 31 -7.21 -36.09 14.34
CA LEU A 31 -7.41 -36.71 13.03
C LEU A 31 -8.29 -35.93 12.03
N TYR A 32 -7.62 -35.24 11.10
CA TYR A 32 -8.13 -34.99 9.75
C TYR A 32 -8.39 -36.33 9.06
N GLU A 33 -9.60 -36.86 9.18
CA GLU A 33 -10.10 -37.91 8.31
C GLU A 33 -10.67 -37.30 7.02
N ASN A 34 -10.05 -37.69 5.91
CA ASN A 34 -10.47 -37.52 4.52
C ASN A 34 -10.92 -36.11 4.08
N SER A 35 -9.92 -35.39 3.59
CA SER A 35 -10.04 -34.30 2.63
C SER A 35 -10.83 -34.73 1.39
N SER A 36 -12.15 -34.51 1.41
CA SER A 36 -12.83 -33.97 0.23
C SER A 36 -12.64 -32.46 0.25
N SER A 37 -12.22 -31.89 -0.86
CA SER A 37 -11.88 -30.47 -1.03
C SER A 37 -12.98 -29.53 -0.52
N ILE A 38 -12.80 -28.92 0.66
CA ILE A 38 -13.70 -27.87 1.16
C ILE A 38 -13.31 -26.54 0.49
N ASN A 39 -13.78 -26.32 -0.72
CA ASN A 39 -13.86 -24.98 -1.30
C ASN A 39 -15.01 -24.23 -0.62
N GLN A 40 -14.72 -23.11 0.06
CA GLN A 40 -15.79 -22.21 0.54
C GLN A 40 -16.27 -21.35 -0.63
N PRO A 41 -17.51 -21.48 -1.11
CA PRO A 41 -17.96 -20.78 -2.31
C PRO A 41 -18.22 -19.28 -2.06
N ALA A 42 -18.41 -18.86 -0.80
CA ALA A 42 -18.66 -17.48 -0.41
C ALA A 42 -17.96 -17.12 0.93
N PRO A 43 -16.63 -16.88 0.94
CA PRO A 43 -15.84 -16.66 2.16
C PRO A 43 -16.17 -15.36 2.92
N TRP A 44 -17.00 -14.48 2.35
CA TRP A 44 -17.52 -13.27 3.00
C TRP A 44 -18.83 -13.50 3.77
N HIS A 45 -19.48 -14.65 3.60
CA HIS A 45 -20.78 -14.96 4.21
C HIS A 45 -20.61 -15.35 5.68
N VAL A 46 -21.41 -14.76 6.58
CA VAL A 46 -21.40 -15.08 8.02
C VAL A 46 -22.76 -15.49 8.56
N SER A 47 -22.73 -16.29 9.62
CA SER A 47 -23.92 -16.71 10.38
C SER A 47 -24.07 -15.83 11.61
N ILE A 48 -25.18 -15.12 11.67
CA ILE A 48 -25.58 -14.33 12.84
C ILE A 48 -26.36 -15.26 13.76
N ARG A 49 -25.87 -15.43 14.98
CA ARG A 49 -26.41 -16.36 15.96
C ARG A 49 -27.02 -15.62 17.13
N ILE A 50 -28.19 -16.08 17.58
CA ILE A 50 -28.84 -15.62 18.81
C ILE A 50 -28.81 -16.78 19.80
N ASN A 51 -28.22 -16.55 20.98
CA ASN A 51 -28.06 -17.56 22.01
C ASN A 51 -27.41 -18.85 21.47
N GLY A 52 -26.45 -18.70 20.56
CA GLY A 52 -25.75 -19.82 19.93
C GLY A 52 -26.51 -20.53 18.80
N VAL A 53 -27.70 -20.10 18.43
CA VAL A 53 -28.47 -20.69 17.31
C VAL A 53 -28.43 -19.76 16.10
N HIS A 54 -28.19 -20.30 14.91
CA HIS A 54 -28.27 -19.54 13.66
C HIS A 54 -29.65 -18.88 13.52
N PHE A 55 -29.65 -17.58 13.24
CA PHE A 55 -30.86 -16.77 13.11
C PHE A 55 -30.94 -16.06 11.77
N CYS A 56 -29.81 -15.51 11.31
CA CYS A 56 -29.71 -14.71 10.10
C CYS A 56 -28.34 -14.84 9.43
N SER A 57 -28.22 -14.25 8.25
CA SER A 57 -26.99 -14.13 7.48
C SER A 57 -26.44 -12.70 7.47
N GLY A 58 -25.18 -12.56 7.06
CA GLY A 58 -24.55 -11.26 6.78
C GLY A 58 -23.33 -11.38 5.87
N ALA A 59 -22.75 -10.23 5.52
CA ALA A 59 -21.51 -10.14 4.73
C ALA A 59 -20.42 -9.37 5.46
N ILE A 60 -19.17 -9.85 5.40
CA ILE A 60 -17.99 -9.16 5.94
C ILE A 60 -17.62 -8.00 5.01
N ILE A 61 -17.75 -6.77 5.49
CA ILE A 61 -17.44 -5.53 4.74
C ILE A 61 -16.23 -4.77 5.29
N GLY A 62 -15.62 -5.28 6.37
CA GLY A 62 -14.42 -4.71 6.98
C GLY A 62 -13.75 -5.71 7.92
N ARG A 63 -12.61 -5.33 8.53
CA ARG A 63 -11.86 -6.21 9.45
C ARG A 63 -12.63 -6.57 10.72
N ASP A 64 -13.60 -5.74 11.10
CA ASP A 64 -14.45 -5.87 12.28
C ASP A 64 -15.92 -5.56 11.99
N TRP A 65 -16.33 -5.46 10.71
CA TRP A 65 -17.68 -5.04 10.30
C TRP A 65 -18.40 -6.07 9.44
N VAL A 66 -19.65 -6.32 9.81
CA VAL A 66 -20.62 -7.15 9.07
C VAL A 66 -21.84 -6.30 8.72
N VAL A 67 -22.32 -6.43 7.49
CA VAL A 67 -23.62 -5.89 7.06
C VAL A 67 -24.67 -7.00 7.02
N THR A 68 -25.89 -6.69 7.45
CA THR A 68 -27.05 -7.59 7.45
C THR A 68 -28.34 -6.79 7.29
N SER A 69 -29.50 -7.45 7.23
CA SER A 69 -30.80 -6.76 7.26
C SER A 69 -31.10 -6.25 8.67
N ALA A 70 -31.68 -5.06 8.79
CA ALA A 70 -32.03 -4.45 10.09
C ALA A 70 -32.91 -5.37 10.94
N GLN A 71 -33.86 -6.09 10.32
CA GLN A 71 -34.73 -7.02 11.04
C GLN A 71 -33.98 -8.15 11.77
N CYS A 72 -32.79 -8.52 11.30
CA CYS A 72 -31.95 -9.53 11.94
C CYS A 72 -31.43 -9.11 13.32
N ILE A 73 -31.41 -7.79 13.58
CA ILE A 73 -30.84 -7.22 14.79
C ILE A 73 -31.85 -6.35 15.57
N ALA A 74 -32.93 -5.90 14.93
CA ALA A 74 -33.99 -5.07 15.53
C ALA A 74 -34.71 -5.78 16.68
N SER A 75 -34.94 -7.08 16.58
CA SER A 75 -35.57 -7.86 17.66
C SER A 75 -34.65 -8.15 18.84
N CYS A 76 -33.38 -7.77 18.75
CA CYS A 76 -32.37 -7.99 19.79
C CYS A 76 -32.01 -6.71 20.53
N THR A 77 -32.35 -5.53 19.98
CA THR A 77 -32.04 -4.23 20.58
C THR A 77 -32.76 -4.08 21.92
N GLY A 78 -32.01 -3.85 23.00
CA GLY A 78 -32.58 -3.72 24.36
C GLY A 78 -32.98 -5.03 25.04
N THR A 79 -32.52 -6.18 24.55
CA THR A 79 -32.78 -7.50 25.16
C THR A 79 -31.50 -8.13 25.72
N ASN A 80 -31.60 -9.06 26.68
CA ASN A 80 -30.46 -9.84 27.20
C ASN A 80 -30.01 -10.98 26.26
N ARG A 81 -30.32 -10.91 24.96
CA ARG A 81 -29.97 -11.95 23.99
C ARG A 81 -28.50 -11.83 23.60
N LEU A 82 -27.76 -12.95 23.62
CA LEU A 82 -26.38 -12.98 23.17
C LEU A 82 -26.34 -13.09 21.65
N ILE A 83 -25.86 -12.04 20.98
CA ILE A 83 -25.60 -12.06 19.53
C ILE A 83 -24.13 -12.41 19.31
N THR A 84 -23.86 -13.38 18.44
CA THR A 84 -22.52 -13.69 17.97
C THR A 84 -22.48 -13.84 16.45
N ILE A 85 -21.30 -13.60 15.87
CA ILE A 85 -21.01 -13.84 14.46
C ILE A 85 -20.17 -15.09 14.35
N GLN A 86 -20.57 -16.02 13.50
CA GLN A 86 -19.73 -17.13 13.10
C GLN A 86 -19.27 -16.92 11.66
N THR A 87 -17.95 -16.86 11.45
CA THR A 87 -17.36 -16.83 10.11
C THR A 87 -17.31 -18.24 9.51
N ALA A 88 -17.31 -18.29 8.18
CA ALA A 88 -17.46 -19.51 7.44
C ALA A 88 -16.44 -20.59 7.84
N SER A 89 -16.98 -21.70 8.31
CA SER A 89 -16.70 -22.96 7.65
C SER A 89 -17.85 -23.27 6.70
N ALA A 90 -17.65 -24.21 5.78
CA ALA A 90 -18.73 -24.72 4.95
C ALA A 90 -19.88 -25.34 5.77
N ASN A 91 -19.80 -25.45 7.10
CA ASN A 91 -20.83 -26.01 7.97
C ASN A 91 -20.99 -25.21 9.29
N PHE A 92 -22.10 -24.47 9.46
CA PHE A 92 -22.27 -23.62 10.65
C PHE A 92 -22.43 -24.37 11.99
N THR A 93 -22.63 -25.70 11.99
CA THR A 93 -22.76 -26.48 13.23
C THR A 93 -21.45 -27.07 13.74
N ILE A 94 -20.41 -27.21 12.90
CA ILE A 94 -19.21 -28.00 13.23
C ILE A 94 -17.90 -27.19 13.09
N SER A 95 -17.87 -26.06 12.36
CA SER A 95 -16.61 -25.29 12.21
C SER A 95 -16.80 -23.78 11.98
N GLY A 96 -15.74 -22.99 12.19
CA GLY A 96 -15.72 -21.51 12.05
C GLY A 96 -15.37 -20.78 13.36
N SER A 97 -14.88 -19.54 13.27
CA SER A 97 -14.60 -18.71 14.46
C SER A 97 -15.85 -17.95 14.91
N ILE A 98 -16.07 -17.89 16.23
CA ILE A 98 -17.20 -17.19 16.84
C ILE A 98 -16.70 -15.88 17.43
N HIS A 99 -17.36 -14.79 17.07
CA HIS A 99 -17.02 -13.43 17.45
C HIS A 99 -18.17 -12.80 18.24
N SER A 100 -17.83 -12.10 19.32
CA SER A 100 -18.80 -11.33 20.11
C SER A 100 -19.08 -9.99 19.47
N ILE A 101 -20.29 -9.44 19.65
CA ILE A 101 -20.67 -8.12 19.14
C ILE A 101 -20.22 -7.01 20.10
N MET A 102 -19.56 -5.99 19.57
CA MET A 102 -19.24 -4.72 20.26
C MET A 102 -20.39 -3.72 20.13
N THR A 103 -20.91 -3.56 18.92
CA THR A 103 -22.02 -2.63 18.67
C THR A 103 -22.88 -3.08 17.49
N SER A 104 -24.16 -2.70 17.53
CA SER A 104 -25.14 -2.92 16.47
C SER A 104 -25.77 -1.60 16.06
N ILE A 105 -25.77 -1.29 14.78
CA ILE A 105 -26.36 -0.07 14.22
C ILE A 105 -27.49 -0.48 13.28
N ILE A 106 -28.70 0.02 13.53
CA ILE A 106 -29.84 -0.12 12.62
C ILE A 106 -30.04 1.19 11.91
N HIS A 107 -30.42 1.15 10.64
CA HIS A 107 -30.79 2.35 9.91
C HIS A 107 -31.91 3.11 10.66
N GLU A 108 -31.70 4.40 10.93
CA GLU A 108 -32.59 5.24 11.76
C GLU A 108 -34.04 5.31 11.25
N SER A 109 -34.23 5.19 9.94
CA SER A 109 -35.54 5.15 9.28
C SER A 109 -36.05 3.73 8.97
N TYR A 110 -35.50 2.70 9.61
CA TYR A 110 -36.01 1.33 9.49
C TYR A 110 -37.46 1.24 9.98
N SER A 111 -38.34 0.62 9.20
CA SER A 111 -39.77 0.49 9.53
C SER A 111 -40.39 -0.75 8.89
N THR A 112 -41.38 -1.32 9.57
CA THR A 112 -42.19 -2.48 9.11
C THR A 112 -43.69 -2.16 9.10
N ILE A 113 -44.08 -0.89 9.21
CA ILE A 113 -45.49 -0.48 9.42
C ILE A 113 -46.40 -0.84 8.21
N ASN A 114 -45.85 -0.91 6.99
CA ASN A 114 -46.61 -1.17 5.77
C ASN A 114 -46.77 -2.66 5.49
N CYS A 115 -47.81 -3.29 6.05
CA CYS A 115 -48.09 -4.73 5.86
C CYS A 115 -46.92 -5.65 6.26
N ASN A 116 -46.13 -5.23 7.25
CA ASN A 116 -44.86 -5.84 7.64
C ASN A 116 -43.73 -5.76 6.60
N LEU A 117 -43.92 -5.14 5.43
CA LEU A 117 -42.86 -5.00 4.43
C LEU A 117 -41.76 -4.03 4.95
N PRO A 118 -40.50 -4.49 5.11
CA PRO A 118 -39.42 -3.67 5.64
C PRO A 118 -38.99 -2.57 4.67
N THR A 119 -38.82 -1.37 5.20
CA THR A 119 -38.19 -0.25 4.50
C THR A 119 -36.88 0.10 5.20
N ASN A 120 -35.84 0.48 4.44
CA ASN A 120 -34.50 0.74 4.97
C ASN A 120 -33.95 -0.42 5.81
N ASP A 121 -34.18 -1.65 5.36
CA ASP A 121 -33.85 -2.88 6.09
C ASP A 121 -32.37 -3.23 6.01
N ILE A 122 -31.53 -2.37 6.60
CA ILE A 122 -30.08 -2.52 6.65
C ILE A 122 -29.57 -2.27 8.07
N GLY A 123 -28.67 -3.14 8.52
CA GLY A 123 -28.02 -3.12 9.81
C GLY A 123 -26.53 -3.41 9.70
N LEU A 124 -25.76 -2.86 10.63
CA LEU A 124 -24.33 -3.09 10.78
C LEU A 124 -24.05 -3.70 12.14
N LEU A 125 -23.16 -4.68 12.15
CA LEU A 125 -22.64 -5.32 13.35
C LEU A 125 -21.14 -5.13 13.38
N ARG A 126 -20.64 -4.58 14.49
CA ARG A 126 -19.21 -4.51 14.78
C ARG A 126 -18.86 -5.60 15.78
N ILE A 127 -17.87 -6.42 15.47
CA ILE A 127 -17.36 -7.44 16.41
C ILE A 127 -16.36 -6.81 17.40
N SER A 128 -16.16 -7.45 18.55
CA SER A 128 -15.26 -6.97 19.62
C SER A 128 -13.78 -7.25 19.36
N ASP A 129 -13.50 -8.16 18.43
CA ASP A 129 -12.18 -8.55 17.96
C ASP A 129 -12.04 -8.26 16.45
N TYR A 130 -11.15 -8.97 15.75
CA TYR A 130 -10.95 -8.82 14.32
C TYR A 130 -11.04 -10.17 13.62
N PHE A 131 -11.54 -10.18 12.39
CA PHE A 131 -11.45 -11.36 11.54
C PHE A 131 -9.99 -11.67 11.20
N ASN A 132 -9.58 -12.92 11.38
CA ASN A 132 -8.31 -13.41 10.85
C ASN A 132 -8.48 -13.67 9.35
N LEU A 133 -7.86 -12.83 8.51
CA LEU A 133 -8.01 -12.86 7.06
C LEU A 133 -6.89 -13.66 6.37
N ASP A 134 -5.99 -14.27 7.13
CA ASP A 134 -4.79 -14.91 6.60
C ASP A 134 -5.00 -16.41 6.36
N GLY A 135 -4.62 -16.87 5.16
CA GLY A 135 -4.64 -18.28 4.77
C GLY A 135 -5.67 -18.62 3.68
N PRO A 136 -5.56 -19.83 3.08
CA PRO A 136 -6.34 -20.23 1.90
C PRO A 136 -7.84 -20.40 2.17
N HIS A 137 -8.23 -20.59 3.43
CA HIS A 137 -9.62 -20.80 3.87
C HIS A 137 -10.11 -19.69 4.82
N ALA A 138 -9.39 -18.57 4.88
CA ALA A 138 -9.78 -17.45 5.73
C ALA A 138 -11.03 -16.72 5.19
N PRO A 139 -11.83 -16.12 6.08
CA PRO A 139 -12.88 -15.20 5.67
C PRO A 139 -12.32 -14.06 4.81
N LYS A 140 -13.13 -13.53 3.88
CA LYS A 140 -12.73 -12.43 3.00
C LYS A 140 -13.66 -11.23 3.16
N ILE A 141 -13.08 -10.04 3.07
CA ILE A 141 -13.84 -8.79 2.97
C ILE A 141 -14.41 -8.67 1.55
N ILE A 142 -15.70 -8.41 1.42
CA ILE A 142 -16.34 -8.10 0.13
C ILE A 142 -16.55 -6.59 -0.02
N ASN A 143 -16.12 -6.06 -1.17
CA ASN A 143 -16.28 -4.64 -1.49
C ASN A 143 -17.69 -4.35 -2.02
N LEU A 144 -18.24 -3.19 -1.65
CA LEU A 144 -19.50 -2.69 -2.17
C LEU A 144 -19.35 -2.21 -3.61
N ASN A 145 -20.33 -2.53 -4.47
CA ASN A 145 -20.41 -1.93 -5.80
C ASN A 145 -21.09 -0.56 -5.71
N SER A 146 -20.30 0.52 -5.78
CA SER A 146 -20.78 1.89 -5.65
C SER A 146 -21.67 2.36 -6.81
N SER A 147 -21.59 1.73 -7.98
CA SER A 147 -22.29 2.15 -9.22
C SER A 147 -23.48 1.25 -9.59
N PHE A 148 -23.83 0.28 -8.75
CA PHE A 148 -24.90 -0.67 -9.07
C PHE A 148 -26.29 -0.03 -9.04
N THR A 149 -27.07 -0.28 -10.09
CA THR A 149 -28.43 0.26 -10.30
C THR A 149 -29.51 -0.82 -10.49
N ALA A 150 -29.24 -2.09 -10.15
CA ALA A 150 -30.15 -3.22 -10.31
C ALA A 150 -30.84 -3.31 -11.69
N PRO A 151 -30.07 -3.42 -12.80
CA PRO A 151 -30.67 -3.52 -14.14
C PRO A 151 -31.45 -4.84 -14.31
N PRO A 152 -32.61 -4.83 -15.00
CA PRO A 152 -33.41 -6.05 -15.26
C PRO A 152 -32.60 -7.13 -15.99
N ASP A 153 -32.98 -8.40 -15.78
CA ASP A 153 -32.40 -9.62 -16.37
C ASP A 153 -30.93 -9.88 -16.05
N ARG A 154 -30.29 -9.01 -15.25
CA ARG A 154 -28.93 -9.20 -14.79
C ARG A 154 -28.86 -10.40 -13.84
N LYS A 155 -27.91 -11.29 -14.09
CA LYS A 155 -27.63 -12.44 -13.23
C LYS A 155 -26.84 -12.03 -11.99
N LEU A 156 -27.23 -12.55 -10.83
CA LEU A 156 -26.66 -12.30 -9.52
C LEU A 156 -26.30 -13.63 -8.87
N ASN A 157 -25.25 -13.63 -8.04
CA ASN A 157 -24.89 -14.76 -7.21
C ASN A 157 -25.37 -14.48 -5.79
N ILE A 158 -26.17 -15.38 -5.24
CA ILE A 158 -26.66 -15.28 -3.87
C ILE A 158 -26.17 -16.46 -3.08
N SER A 159 -25.44 -16.19 -1.99
CA SER A 159 -25.03 -17.21 -1.04
C SER A 159 -26.09 -17.36 0.06
N ASN A 160 -26.44 -18.59 0.45
CA ASN A 160 -27.49 -18.86 1.44
C ASN A 160 -27.30 -20.19 2.21
N TRP A 161 -28.00 -20.34 3.33
CA TRP A 161 -28.28 -21.64 3.95
C TRP A 161 -29.69 -22.08 3.55
N ASN A 162 -29.78 -23.02 2.61
CA ASN A 162 -31.06 -23.49 2.07
C ASN A 162 -31.92 -24.17 3.15
N GLN A 163 -33.24 -24.00 3.08
CA GLN A 163 -34.17 -24.70 3.96
C GLN A 163 -34.78 -25.88 3.20
N ASP A 164 -34.70 -27.09 3.74
CA ASP A 164 -35.36 -28.27 3.19
C ASP A 164 -36.88 -28.04 3.17
N LEU A 165 -37.46 -28.21 1.99
CA LEU A 165 -38.87 -27.93 1.70
C LEU A 165 -39.82 -28.97 2.32
N VAL A 166 -39.31 -30.13 2.77
CA VAL A 166 -40.11 -31.25 3.27
C VAL A 166 -40.22 -31.24 4.79
N ASP A 167 -39.13 -30.95 5.52
CA ASP A 167 -39.11 -30.97 6.99
C ASP A 167 -38.76 -29.61 7.64
N GLY A 168 -38.47 -28.59 6.82
CA GLY A 168 -38.17 -27.24 7.28
C GLY A 168 -36.79 -27.07 7.92
N LYS A 169 -35.90 -28.07 7.86
CA LYS A 169 -34.54 -27.95 8.41
C LYS A 169 -33.64 -27.09 7.53
N ILE A 170 -32.79 -26.28 8.17
CA ILE A 170 -31.80 -25.47 7.47
C ILE A 170 -30.57 -26.34 7.15
N SER A 171 -30.17 -26.37 5.88
CA SER A 171 -28.93 -26.96 5.40
C SER A 171 -27.77 -26.37 6.17
N THR A 172 -26.91 -27.23 6.68
CA THR A 172 -25.72 -26.80 7.40
C THR A 172 -24.70 -26.11 6.49
N ASN A 173 -24.79 -26.36 5.17
CA ASN A 173 -23.81 -25.89 4.20
C ASN A 173 -24.29 -24.66 3.42
N VAL A 174 -23.36 -23.72 3.20
CA VAL A 174 -23.62 -22.54 2.38
C VAL A 174 -23.57 -22.92 0.90
N GLU A 175 -24.60 -22.54 0.16
CA GLU A 175 -24.72 -22.76 -1.28
C GLU A 175 -24.79 -21.42 -2.01
N VAL A 176 -24.30 -21.38 -3.25
CA VAL A 176 -24.38 -20.21 -4.12
C VAL A 176 -25.28 -20.55 -5.29
N SER A 177 -26.31 -19.75 -5.51
CA SER A 177 -27.28 -19.92 -6.60
C SER A 177 -27.30 -18.70 -7.52
N ASN A 178 -27.67 -18.91 -8.78
CA ASN A 178 -27.84 -17.85 -9.76
C ASN A 178 -29.28 -17.31 -9.78
N TRP A 179 -29.40 -15.98 -9.75
CA TRP A 179 -30.68 -15.26 -9.68
C TRP A 179 -30.78 -14.22 -10.78
N ALA A 180 -31.98 -13.94 -11.28
CA ALA A 180 -32.23 -12.87 -12.26
C ALA A 180 -32.98 -11.70 -11.63
N ILE A 181 -32.49 -10.47 -11.85
CA ILE A 181 -33.18 -9.25 -11.42
C ILE A 181 -34.44 -9.05 -12.24
N LEU A 182 -35.56 -8.74 -11.58
CA LEU A 182 -36.79 -8.37 -12.25
C LEU A 182 -36.84 -6.88 -12.54
N SER A 183 -37.54 -6.50 -13.61
CA SER A 183 -37.86 -5.08 -13.85
C SER A 183 -38.70 -4.50 -12.72
N SER A 184 -38.59 -3.18 -12.50
CA SER A 184 -39.38 -2.49 -11.48
C SER A 184 -40.88 -2.72 -11.67
N GLN A 185 -41.36 -2.83 -12.92
CA GLN A 185 -42.77 -3.10 -13.21
C GLN A 185 -43.19 -4.51 -12.77
N GLN A 186 -42.40 -5.55 -13.10
CA GLN A 186 -42.66 -6.92 -12.67
C GLN A 186 -42.58 -7.04 -11.14
N CYS A 187 -41.57 -6.41 -10.53
CA CYS A 187 -41.39 -6.36 -9.09
C CYS A 187 -42.59 -5.69 -8.39
N ILE A 188 -43.07 -4.54 -8.91
CA ILE A 188 -44.28 -3.88 -8.41
C ILE A 188 -45.52 -4.77 -8.58
N GLN A 189 -45.65 -5.51 -9.68
CA GLN A 189 -46.79 -6.41 -9.89
C GLN A 189 -46.87 -7.50 -8.80
N TYR A 190 -45.75 -8.08 -8.39
CA TYR A 190 -45.72 -9.07 -7.30
C TYR A 190 -46.11 -8.49 -5.94
N TYR A 191 -45.90 -7.18 -5.73
CA TYR A 191 -46.10 -6.50 -4.44
C TYR A 191 -47.18 -5.40 -4.49
N TYR A 192 -48.04 -5.43 -5.52
CA TYR A 192 -49.00 -4.36 -5.81
C TYR A 192 -49.99 -4.13 -4.65
N SER A 193 -50.42 -5.21 -3.99
CA SER A 193 -51.33 -5.17 -2.84
C SER A 193 -50.68 -4.66 -1.53
N MET A 194 -49.35 -4.45 -1.53
CA MET A 194 -48.56 -4.07 -0.34
C MET A 194 -47.89 -2.70 -0.48
N SER A 195 -48.53 -1.77 -1.21
CA SER A 195 -48.08 -0.37 -1.42
C SER A 195 -46.87 -0.20 -2.36
N GLY A 196 -46.44 -1.25 -3.06
CA GLY A 196 -45.34 -1.18 -4.03
C GLY A 196 -43.93 -1.14 -3.42
N ILE A 197 -42.92 -1.08 -4.29
CA ILE A 197 -41.50 -1.13 -3.91
C ILE A 197 -40.81 0.19 -4.30
N ASP A 198 -40.02 0.76 -3.39
CA ASP A 198 -39.25 1.98 -3.65
C ASP A 198 -37.89 1.68 -4.32
N ARG A 199 -37.13 2.72 -4.66
CA ARG A 199 -35.84 2.60 -5.35
C ARG A 199 -34.71 2.02 -4.48
N SER A 200 -34.91 1.93 -3.16
CA SER A 200 -33.96 1.28 -2.25
C SER A 200 -34.04 -0.25 -2.29
N ARG A 201 -34.89 -0.80 -3.16
CA ARG A 201 -35.21 -2.22 -3.19
C ARG A 201 -35.32 -2.72 -4.61
N PHE A 202 -34.97 -3.99 -4.81
CA PHE A 202 -35.18 -4.69 -6.08
C PHE A 202 -35.64 -6.12 -5.81
N CYS A 203 -36.30 -6.71 -6.80
CA CYS A 203 -36.69 -8.10 -6.76
C CYS A 203 -35.75 -8.95 -7.61
N ALA A 204 -35.52 -10.19 -7.18
CA ALA A 204 -34.90 -11.19 -8.03
C ALA A 204 -35.59 -12.54 -7.86
N ILE A 205 -35.40 -13.42 -8.84
CA ILE A 205 -35.93 -14.79 -8.86
C ILE A 205 -34.81 -15.81 -9.06
N ASP A 206 -34.94 -16.97 -8.44
CA ASP A 206 -34.08 -18.13 -8.65
C ASP A 206 -34.30 -18.68 -10.06
N ILE A 207 -33.24 -18.84 -10.84
CA ILE A 207 -33.32 -19.40 -12.20
C ILE A 207 -32.82 -20.85 -12.30
N GLU A 208 -32.42 -21.48 -11.18
CA GLU A 208 -31.82 -22.82 -11.13
C GLU A 208 -32.59 -23.84 -10.26
N GLY A 209 -33.48 -23.41 -9.36
CA GLY A 209 -34.21 -24.31 -8.45
C GLY A 209 -35.26 -25.25 -9.11
N PRO A 210 -35.71 -26.34 -8.44
CA PRO A 210 -36.48 -27.46 -9.03
C PRO A 210 -37.85 -27.15 -9.63
N THR A 211 -38.28 -25.89 -9.68
CA THR A 211 -39.50 -25.40 -10.34
C THR A 211 -39.41 -23.92 -10.73
N GLY A 212 -38.21 -23.31 -10.74
CA GLY A 212 -38.11 -21.84 -10.84
C GLY A 212 -38.91 -21.17 -9.73
N ASN A 213 -38.71 -21.60 -8.48
CA ASN A 213 -39.45 -21.09 -7.33
C ASN A 213 -38.86 -19.73 -6.91
N PRO A 214 -39.52 -18.60 -7.21
CA PRO A 214 -39.01 -17.26 -6.92
C PRO A 214 -38.94 -16.95 -5.41
N CYS A 215 -39.51 -17.84 -4.60
CA CYS A 215 -39.65 -17.77 -3.15
C CYS A 215 -38.63 -18.67 -2.40
N SER A 216 -37.77 -19.45 -3.08
CA SER A 216 -36.83 -20.40 -2.44
C SER A 216 -35.53 -19.75 -1.97
N ILE A 217 -35.57 -19.00 -0.85
CA ILE A 217 -34.39 -18.79 -0.02
C ILE A 217 -34.80 -18.82 1.46
N GLY A 218 -33.99 -19.47 2.29
CA GLY A 218 -34.04 -19.52 3.75
C GLY A 218 -34.08 -18.16 4.47
N ASP A 219 -33.13 -17.91 5.37
CA ASP A 219 -33.00 -16.74 6.26
C ASP A 219 -32.86 -15.38 5.55
N THR A 220 -32.66 -14.28 6.29
CA THR A 220 -32.48 -12.91 5.75
C THR A 220 -31.09 -12.36 6.04
N GLY A 221 -30.69 -11.27 5.38
CA GLY A 221 -29.33 -10.74 5.43
C GLY A 221 -28.34 -11.44 4.51
N ASN A 222 -28.83 -12.33 3.63
CA ASN A 222 -28.02 -13.05 2.65
C ASN A 222 -27.27 -12.09 1.69
N PRO A 223 -25.95 -12.25 1.49
CA PRO A 223 -25.18 -11.42 0.57
C PRO A 223 -25.59 -11.62 -0.89
N VAL A 224 -25.77 -10.53 -1.62
CA VAL A 224 -26.02 -10.54 -3.07
C VAL A 224 -24.79 -10.01 -3.79
N VAL A 225 -24.20 -10.82 -4.66
CA VAL A 225 -22.91 -10.54 -5.29
C VAL A 225 -23.03 -10.48 -6.80
N LEU A 226 -22.40 -9.46 -7.40
CA LEU A 226 -22.22 -9.34 -8.84
C LEU A 226 -20.74 -9.05 -9.12
N ASN A 227 -20.11 -9.86 -9.98
CA ASN A 227 -18.69 -9.69 -10.35
C ASN A 227 -17.75 -9.57 -9.13
N GLY A 228 -18.00 -10.33 -8.07
CA GLY A 228 -17.20 -10.31 -6.84
C GLY A 228 -17.42 -9.09 -5.93
N GLN A 229 -18.43 -8.25 -6.21
CA GLN A 229 -18.79 -7.10 -5.39
C GLN A 229 -20.19 -7.26 -4.79
N LEU A 230 -20.36 -6.81 -3.55
CA LEU A 230 -21.63 -6.80 -2.85
C LEU A 230 -22.54 -5.71 -3.44
N VAL A 231 -23.70 -6.12 -3.95
CA VAL A 231 -24.68 -5.22 -4.59
C VAL A 231 -25.96 -5.05 -3.77
N GLY A 232 -26.18 -5.91 -2.79
CA GLY A 232 -27.33 -5.85 -1.91
C GLY A 232 -27.33 -6.95 -0.86
N ILE A 233 -28.37 -6.94 -0.05
CA ILE A 233 -28.63 -7.96 0.97
C ILE A 233 -30.09 -8.38 0.88
N LYS A 234 -30.39 -9.65 1.17
CA LYS A 234 -31.77 -10.13 1.22
C LYS A 234 -32.50 -9.48 2.38
N SER A 235 -33.56 -8.73 2.09
CA SER A 235 -34.37 -8.04 3.10
C SER A 235 -35.55 -8.89 3.53
N TRP A 236 -36.41 -9.29 2.59
CA TRP A 236 -37.68 -9.91 2.95
C TRP A 236 -38.09 -11.02 1.99
N LYS A 237 -38.89 -11.95 2.50
CA LYS A 237 -39.59 -12.95 1.69
C LYS A 237 -41.08 -13.00 2.05
N MET A 238 -41.92 -13.14 1.04
CA MET A 238 -43.33 -13.46 1.24
C MET A 238 -43.47 -14.86 1.85
N ASN A 239 -44.57 -15.12 2.58
CA ASN A 239 -44.88 -16.49 2.98
C ASN A 239 -45.16 -17.33 1.71
N CYS A 240 -44.24 -18.25 1.41
CA CYS A 240 -44.27 -19.05 0.19
C CYS A 240 -45.51 -19.95 0.09
N ASN A 241 -46.16 -20.27 1.22
CA ASN A 241 -47.42 -21.02 1.24
C ASN A 241 -48.63 -20.17 0.80
N LEU A 242 -48.53 -18.84 0.94
CA LEU A 242 -49.60 -17.91 0.55
C LEU A 242 -49.43 -17.41 -0.88
N LEU A 243 -48.20 -17.15 -1.32
CA LEU A 243 -47.89 -16.62 -2.65
C LEU A 243 -46.59 -17.23 -3.21
N PRO A 244 -46.62 -18.47 -3.70
CA PRO A 244 -45.43 -19.22 -4.14
C PRO A 244 -44.72 -18.61 -5.36
N GLN A 245 -45.37 -17.69 -6.09
CA GLN A 245 -44.79 -17.01 -7.25
C GLN A 245 -44.14 -15.67 -6.91
N ALA A 246 -44.19 -15.19 -5.65
CA ALA A 246 -43.63 -13.89 -5.30
C ALA A 246 -42.09 -13.90 -5.36
N ALA A 247 -41.50 -12.92 -6.04
CA ALA A 247 -40.05 -12.71 -6.08
C ALA A 247 -39.49 -12.26 -4.72
N SER A 248 -38.26 -12.64 -4.39
CA SER A 248 -37.61 -12.21 -3.14
C SER A 248 -37.19 -10.74 -3.19
N LEU A 249 -37.26 -10.04 -2.05
CA LEU A 249 -36.92 -8.63 -1.93
C LEU A 249 -35.52 -8.43 -1.37
N PHE A 250 -34.75 -7.57 -2.04
CA PHE A 250 -33.39 -7.24 -1.66
C PHE A 250 -33.27 -5.75 -1.41
N THR A 251 -32.56 -5.37 -0.34
CA THR A 251 -32.18 -3.98 -0.11
C THR A 251 -31.01 -3.63 -1.02
N ASN A 252 -31.26 -2.69 -1.93
CA ASN A 252 -30.21 -1.93 -2.59
C ASN A 252 -29.73 -0.86 -1.61
N ILE A 253 -28.43 -0.64 -1.50
CA ILE A 253 -27.95 0.59 -0.87
C ILE A 253 -28.25 1.71 -1.89
N PRO A 254 -29.21 2.62 -1.68
CA PRO A 254 -29.63 3.53 -2.75
C PRO A 254 -28.46 4.40 -3.22
N VAL A 255 -28.32 4.64 -4.54
CA VAL A 255 -27.24 5.48 -5.08
C VAL A 255 -27.28 6.88 -4.45
N GLU A 256 -28.47 7.42 -4.21
CA GLU A 256 -28.71 8.70 -3.56
C GLU A 256 -28.30 8.75 -2.07
N LYS A 257 -28.04 7.60 -1.45
CA LYS A 257 -27.53 7.48 -0.07
C LYS A 257 -26.05 7.11 -0.03
N ARG A 258 -25.41 6.89 -1.19
CA ARG A 258 -23.97 6.66 -1.30
C ARG A 258 -23.26 7.99 -1.52
N PHE A 259 -22.29 8.30 -0.69
CA PHE A 259 -21.36 9.40 -0.93
C PHE A 259 -19.96 8.81 -1.15
N PRO A 260 -19.63 8.38 -2.39
CA PRO A 260 -18.32 7.81 -2.69
C PRO A 260 -17.27 8.92 -2.65
N HIS A 261 -16.61 9.05 -1.50
CA HIS A 261 -15.56 10.03 -1.28
C HIS A 261 -14.43 9.37 -0.48
N PRO A 262 -13.16 9.75 -0.71
CA PRO A 262 -12.08 9.37 0.16
C PRO A 262 -12.38 9.70 1.63
N SER A 263 -11.96 8.80 2.53
CA SER A 263 -12.11 9.01 3.97
C SER A 263 -11.43 10.33 4.39
N PRO A 264 -12.10 11.21 5.14
CA PRO A 264 -11.47 12.44 5.64
C PRO A 264 -10.19 12.19 6.46
N ILE A 265 -10.06 10.98 7.04
CA ILE A 265 -8.87 10.56 7.79
C ILE A 265 -7.62 10.56 6.89
N ILE A 266 -7.76 10.28 5.58
CA ILE A 266 -6.65 10.25 4.63
C ILE A 266 -5.96 11.62 4.58
N GLU A 267 -6.72 12.71 4.49
CA GLU A 267 -6.15 14.06 4.46
C GLU A 267 -5.64 14.50 5.84
N LEU A 268 -6.36 14.15 6.91
CA LEU A 268 -5.98 14.50 8.28
C LEU A 268 -4.62 13.89 8.68
N ARG A 269 -4.38 12.61 8.36
CA ARG A 269 -3.09 11.95 8.68
C ARG A 269 -1.95 12.31 7.73
N ALA A 270 -2.26 12.83 6.55
CA ALA A 270 -1.23 13.22 5.58
C ALA A 270 -0.40 14.41 6.11
N VAL A 271 -1.04 15.32 6.86
CA VAL A 271 -0.40 16.50 7.48
C VAL A 271 -0.04 16.16 8.93
N LYS A 272 1.22 15.87 9.20
CA LYS A 272 1.69 15.47 10.53
C LYS A 272 1.66 16.68 11.47
N ASN A 273 1.24 16.45 12.71
CA ASN A 273 1.33 17.45 13.77
C ASN A 273 2.78 17.58 14.29
N GLU A 274 3.05 18.55 15.17
CA GLU A 274 4.40 18.83 15.67
C GLU A 274 5.07 17.63 16.36
N ILE A 275 4.31 16.82 17.11
CA ILE A 275 4.84 15.63 17.79
C ILE A 275 5.22 14.57 16.76
N GLU A 276 4.36 14.33 15.77
CA GLU A 276 4.63 13.38 14.68
C GLU A 276 5.82 13.85 13.81
N ILE A 277 5.93 15.14 13.50
CA ILE A 277 7.08 15.71 12.77
C ILE A 277 8.39 15.44 13.54
N LEU A 278 8.39 15.71 14.84
CA LEU A 278 9.57 15.47 15.70
C LEU A 278 9.90 13.98 15.78
N GLY A 279 8.88 13.12 15.85
CA GLY A 279 9.03 11.67 15.78
C GLY A 279 9.69 11.24 14.48
N MET A 280 9.12 11.62 13.33
CA MET A 280 9.64 11.29 12.01
C MET A 280 11.12 11.69 11.87
N ARG A 281 11.49 12.90 12.29
CA ARG A 281 12.88 13.36 12.27
C ARG A 281 13.81 12.48 13.12
N LYS A 282 13.37 12.05 14.30
CA LYS A 282 14.16 11.16 15.17
C LYS A 282 14.26 9.74 14.61
N ALA A 283 13.17 9.20 14.06
CA ALA A 283 13.17 7.90 13.40
C ALA A 283 14.19 7.86 12.24
N HIS A 284 14.17 8.88 11.37
CA HIS A 284 15.14 8.99 10.28
C HIS A 284 16.58 9.19 10.75
N LEU A 285 16.80 9.91 11.86
CA LEU A 285 18.13 10.05 12.44
C LEU A 285 18.67 8.71 12.96
N ARG A 286 17.84 7.90 13.62
CA ARG A 286 18.22 6.54 14.05
C ARG A 286 18.48 5.64 12.84
N ASP A 287 17.63 5.72 11.82
CA ASP A 287 17.80 4.93 10.60
C ASP A 287 19.10 5.29 9.86
N ALA A 288 19.47 6.58 9.85
CA ALA A 288 20.74 7.03 9.29
C ALA A 288 21.95 6.47 10.05
N VAL A 289 21.87 6.33 11.37
CA VAL A 289 22.91 5.69 12.19
C VAL A 289 23.05 4.22 11.80
N ALA A 290 21.95 3.47 11.74
CA ALA A 290 21.95 2.06 11.34
C ALA A 290 22.53 1.88 9.94
N MET A 291 22.08 2.67 8.97
CA MET A 291 22.54 2.59 7.58
C MET A 291 24.02 2.95 7.43
N CYS A 292 24.50 4.00 8.10
CA CYS A 292 25.92 4.35 8.05
C CYS A 292 26.81 3.27 8.67
N ASP A 293 26.38 2.65 9.76
CA ASP A 293 27.14 1.58 10.41
C ASP A 293 27.13 0.29 9.59
N PHE A 294 25.97 -0.08 9.03
CA PHE A 294 25.82 -1.20 8.11
C PHE A 294 26.70 -1.05 6.87
N MET A 295 26.64 0.11 6.19
CA MET A 295 27.45 0.35 4.98
C MET A 295 28.96 0.31 5.29
N ALA A 296 29.37 0.81 6.45
CA ALA A 296 30.75 0.75 6.90
C ALA A 296 31.20 -0.69 7.15
N TYR A 297 30.37 -1.47 7.84
CA TYR A 297 30.60 -2.90 8.09
C TYR A 297 30.71 -3.69 6.79
N MET A 298 29.78 -3.49 5.85
CA MET A 298 29.77 -4.19 4.56
C MET A 298 31.02 -3.87 3.72
N GLU A 299 31.41 -2.60 3.61
CA GLU A 299 32.66 -2.21 2.93
C GLU A 299 33.89 -2.88 3.56
N GLU A 300 33.92 -3.02 4.89
CA GLU A 300 35.01 -3.68 5.60
C GLU A 300 35.08 -5.18 5.29
N GLN A 301 33.93 -5.87 5.34
CA GLN A 301 33.86 -7.32 5.06
C GLN A 301 34.28 -7.64 3.62
N LEU A 302 33.82 -6.85 2.64
CA LEU A 302 34.20 -7.05 1.24
C LEU A 302 35.68 -6.75 0.98
N LYS A 303 36.27 -5.77 1.69
CA LYS A 303 37.69 -5.45 1.56
C LYS A 303 38.58 -6.58 2.07
N TYR A 304 38.23 -7.21 3.19
CA TYR A 304 39.02 -8.29 3.79
C TYR A 304 38.68 -9.68 3.24
N LYS A 305 37.66 -9.79 2.37
CA LYS A 305 37.16 -11.04 1.77
C LYS A 305 36.88 -12.12 2.83
N THR A 306 36.45 -11.68 4.00
CA THR A 306 36.21 -12.53 5.19
C THR A 306 34.98 -13.39 5.02
N THR A 307 33.99 -12.92 4.25
CA THR A 307 32.75 -13.64 3.95
C THR A 307 32.29 -13.38 2.51
N LYS A 308 31.60 -14.37 1.93
CA LYS A 308 30.91 -14.27 0.64
C LYS A 308 29.54 -13.65 0.85
N TRP A 309 29.29 -12.47 0.29
CA TRP A 309 28.01 -11.77 0.38
C TRP A 309 27.18 -11.99 -0.87
N ASP A 310 25.90 -12.28 -0.69
CA ASP A 310 24.88 -12.29 -1.73
C ASP A 310 23.77 -11.28 -1.39
N GLU A 311 22.84 -11.05 -2.31
CA GLU A 311 21.75 -10.08 -2.13
C GLU A 311 20.88 -10.37 -0.89
N MET A 312 20.57 -11.66 -0.65
CA MET A 312 19.84 -12.12 0.53
C MET A 312 20.56 -11.78 1.85
N GLN A 313 21.87 -11.95 1.90
CA GLN A 313 22.66 -11.60 3.08
C GLN A 313 22.69 -10.10 3.33
N VAL A 314 22.79 -9.28 2.28
CA VAL A 314 22.69 -7.82 2.39
C VAL A 314 21.33 -7.43 2.96
N ALA A 315 20.24 -7.97 2.41
CA ALA A 315 18.88 -7.70 2.87
C ALA A 315 18.67 -8.09 4.34
N ARG A 316 19.16 -9.27 4.74
CA ARG A 316 19.07 -9.72 6.13
C ARG A 316 19.86 -8.81 7.07
N VAL A 317 21.13 -8.54 6.75
CA VAL A 317 22.03 -7.83 7.68
C VAL A 317 21.64 -6.37 7.82
N VAL A 318 21.21 -5.67 6.76
CA VAL A 318 20.74 -4.28 6.91
C VAL A 318 19.53 -4.18 7.85
N ASN A 319 18.66 -5.19 7.84
CA ASN A 319 17.52 -5.28 8.76
C ASN A 319 17.96 -5.54 10.20
N GLU A 320 18.98 -6.38 10.42
CA GLU A 320 19.57 -6.62 11.74
C GLU A 320 20.13 -5.33 12.35
N PHE A 321 20.86 -4.52 11.57
CA PHE A 321 21.38 -3.23 12.04
C PHE A 321 20.26 -2.25 12.43
N ARG A 322 19.10 -2.29 11.74
CA ARG A 322 17.93 -1.49 12.11
C ARG A 322 17.23 -2.01 13.37
N LEU A 323 17.13 -3.31 13.54
CA LEU A 323 16.52 -3.94 14.73
C LEU A 323 17.27 -3.58 16.02
N GLU A 324 18.57 -3.27 15.93
CA GLU A 324 19.37 -2.80 17.07
C GLU A 324 19.06 -1.36 17.50
N MET A 325 18.34 -0.58 16.69
CA MET A 325 18.02 0.81 17.00
C MET A 325 16.79 0.94 17.89
N ASP A 326 16.84 1.92 18.80
CA ASP A 326 15.72 2.22 19.70
C ASP A 326 14.41 2.44 18.93
N TYR A 327 13.31 1.92 19.49
CA TYR A 327 11.94 2.00 18.97
C TYR A 327 11.66 1.27 17.65
N ASN A 328 12.64 0.58 17.05
CA ASN A 328 12.38 -0.22 15.85
C ASN A 328 11.35 -1.34 16.14
N GLN A 329 10.42 -1.57 15.20
CA GLN A 329 9.34 -2.56 15.24
C GLN A 329 9.36 -3.49 14.01
N GLY A 330 10.48 -3.51 13.29
CA GLY A 330 10.67 -4.28 12.05
C GLY A 330 10.80 -3.41 10.81
N ILE A 331 10.74 -4.06 9.66
CA ILE A 331 10.86 -3.44 8.33
C ILE A 331 9.57 -2.75 7.91
N SER A 332 9.67 -1.65 7.17
CA SER A 332 8.50 -0.95 6.60
C SER A 332 7.97 -1.60 5.31
N PHE A 333 8.82 -2.36 4.61
CA PHE A 333 8.52 -3.18 3.44
C PHE A 333 9.64 -4.22 3.21
N PRO A 334 9.43 -5.27 2.40
CA PRO A 334 10.49 -6.23 2.05
C PRO A 334 11.70 -5.52 1.43
N THR A 335 12.88 -5.76 2.01
CA THR A 335 14.11 -5.09 1.58
C THR A 335 14.51 -5.50 0.16
N ILE A 336 14.61 -4.52 -0.73
CA ILE A 336 15.04 -4.67 -2.10
C ILE A 336 16.57 -4.56 -2.13
N VAL A 337 17.23 -5.61 -2.61
CA VAL A 337 18.67 -5.61 -2.86
C VAL A 337 18.93 -6.17 -4.23
N GLY A 338 19.36 -5.32 -5.17
CA GLY A 338 19.70 -5.73 -6.52
C GLY A 338 21.17 -5.46 -6.83
N TYR A 339 21.92 -6.48 -7.23
CA TYR A 339 23.29 -6.40 -7.71
C TYR A 339 23.34 -6.54 -9.23
N GLY A 340 24.06 -5.64 -9.90
CA GLY A 340 24.23 -5.66 -11.35
C GLY A 340 22.89 -5.77 -12.09
N PRO A 341 22.64 -6.83 -12.88
CA PRO A 341 21.42 -6.95 -13.65
C PRO A 341 20.12 -6.87 -12.81
N HIS A 342 20.16 -7.32 -11.55
CA HIS A 342 19.01 -7.22 -10.64
C HIS A 342 18.76 -5.80 -10.15
N ALA A 343 19.79 -4.94 -10.10
CA ALA A 343 19.63 -3.52 -9.81
C ALA A 343 18.76 -2.80 -10.86
N ALA A 344 18.68 -3.34 -12.09
CA ALA A 344 17.86 -2.80 -13.17
C ALA A 344 16.35 -3.14 -13.04
N LEU A 345 15.95 -3.81 -11.97
CA LEU A 345 14.57 -4.21 -11.70
C LEU A 345 14.04 -3.41 -10.50
N PRO A 346 13.16 -2.41 -10.69
CA PRO A 346 12.79 -1.48 -9.62
C PRO A 346 12.26 -2.13 -8.34
N HIS A 347 11.47 -3.21 -8.47
CA HIS A 347 10.84 -3.94 -7.36
C HIS A 347 11.43 -5.36 -7.19
N TYR A 348 12.73 -5.54 -7.43
CA TYR A 348 13.37 -6.83 -7.23
C TYR A 348 13.48 -7.18 -5.74
N GLU A 349 12.84 -8.26 -5.33
CA GLU A 349 13.03 -8.85 -4.01
C GLU A 349 13.94 -10.08 -4.14
N PRO A 350 15.11 -10.10 -3.46
CA PRO A 350 15.99 -11.26 -3.51
C PRO A 350 15.32 -12.47 -2.88
N ILE A 351 15.54 -13.63 -3.50
CA ILE A 351 15.16 -14.95 -2.96
C ILE A 351 16.35 -15.90 -3.12
N ASP A 352 16.41 -16.94 -2.29
CA ASP A 352 17.54 -17.89 -2.27
C ASP A 352 17.89 -18.46 -3.65
N SER A 353 16.91 -18.67 -4.53
CA SER A 353 17.11 -19.25 -5.86
C SER A 353 17.63 -18.27 -6.92
N THR A 354 17.50 -16.96 -6.70
CA THR A 354 17.94 -15.92 -7.66
C THR A 354 19.08 -15.06 -7.11
N SER A 355 19.31 -15.05 -5.79
CA SER A 355 20.31 -14.20 -5.12
C SER A 355 21.69 -14.27 -5.78
N LEU A 356 22.17 -13.14 -6.29
CA LEU A 356 23.49 -13.00 -6.89
C LEU A 356 24.55 -12.70 -5.82
N MET A 357 25.75 -13.22 -6.08
CA MET A 357 26.94 -12.85 -5.32
C MET A 357 27.30 -11.38 -5.58
N ILE A 358 27.59 -10.65 -4.52
CA ILE A 358 28.05 -9.27 -4.59
C ILE A 358 29.53 -9.26 -5.00
N GLU A 359 29.78 -8.78 -6.21
CA GLU A 359 31.13 -8.59 -6.76
C GLU A 359 31.52 -7.10 -6.77
N LEU A 360 32.69 -6.79 -7.33
CA LEU A 360 33.25 -5.42 -7.30
C LEU A 360 32.97 -4.61 -8.58
N ASN A 361 32.32 -5.19 -9.59
CA ASN A 361 32.28 -4.66 -10.96
C ASN A 361 30.96 -3.98 -11.36
N SER A 362 29.94 -3.99 -10.51
CA SER A 362 28.66 -3.34 -10.81
C SER A 362 28.04 -2.64 -9.61
N THR A 363 26.93 -1.97 -9.85
CA THR A 363 26.17 -1.27 -8.81
C THR A 363 25.42 -2.26 -7.92
N LEU A 364 25.25 -1.87 -6.67
CA LEU A 364 24.35 -2.50 -5.71
C LEU A 364 23.32 -1.46 -5.28
N VAL A 365 22.05 -1.72 -5.58
CA VAL A 365 20.91 -0.95 -5.08
C VAL A 365 20.43 -1.59 -3.80
N ILE A 366 20.34 -0.81 -2.73
CA ILE A 366 19.75 -1.22 -1.44
C ILE A 366 18.63 -0.25 -1.16
N ASP A 367 17.40 -0.74 -1.24
CA ASP A 367 16.19 -0.02 -0.92
C ASP A 367 15.47 -0.69 0.25
N SER A 368 15.32 0.06 1.33
CA SER A 368 14.99 -0.48 2.63
C SER A 368 14.51 0.59 3.61
N GLY A 369 13.64 0.20 4.52
CA GLY A 369 13.16 1.09 5.57
C GLY A 369 12.75 0.35 6.84
N GLY A 370 12.54 1.12 7.91
CA GLY A 370 12.15 0.63 9.23
C GLY A 370 10.85 1.26 9.72
N GLN A 371 10.10 0.48 10.51
CA GLN A 371 9.02 0.99 11.34
C GLN A 371 9.58 1.29 12.72
N TYR A 372 9.40 2.52 13.19
CA TYR A 372 9.74 2.94 14.54
C TYR A 372 8.46 3.40 15.23
N LEU A 373 8.35 3.24 16.55
CA LEU A 373 7.16 3.72 17.30
C LEU A 373 6.88 5.22 17.08
N ASP A 374 7.89 5.99 16.68
CA ASP A 374 7.85 7.42 16.40
C ASP A 374 8.00 7.78 14.91
N GLY A 375 7.94 6.83 13.97
CA GLY A 375 7.95 7.16 12.53
C GLY A 375 8.19 5.99 11.59
N THR A 376 8.02 6.23 10.29
CA THR A 376 8.31 5.25 9.23
C THR A 376 9.41 5.80 8.34
N THR A 377 10.39 4.96 7.96
CA THR A 377 11.47 5.36 7.05
C THR A 377 11.38 4.61 5.73
N ASP A 378 11.92 5.26 4.71
CA ASP A 378 12.17 4.72 3.39
C ASP A 378 13.48 5.31 2.85
N VAL A 379 14.37 4.46 2.33
CA VAL A 379 15.64 4.92 1.79
C VAL A 379 16.26 3.91 0.84
N THR A 380 16.42 4.37 -0.39
CA THR A 380 17.31 3.78 -1.38
C THR A 380 18.68 4.44 -1.44
N ARG A 381 19.74 3.63 -1.43
CA ARG A 381 21.09 4.02 -1.84
C ARG A 381 21.64 3.05 -2.88
N THR A 382 22.26 3.62 -3.91
CA THR A 382 23.05 2.87 -4.89
C THR A 382 24.53 3.06 -4.60
N ILE A 383 25.26 1.96 -4.45
CA ILE A 383 26.71 1.94 -4.14
C ILE A 383 27.48 1.09 -5.16
N HIS A 384 28.82 1.19 -5.12
CA HIS A 384 29.72 0.41 -5.98
C HIS A 384 31.00 0.08 -5.21
N PHE A 385 31.46 -1.18 -5.20
CA PHE A 385 32.61 -1.59 -4.38
C PHE A 385 33.96 -1.50 -5.10
N GLY A 386 34.03 -1.67 -6.43
CA GLY A 386 35.23 -1.42 -7.24
C GLY A 386 35.23 -0.04 -7.91
N GLU A 387 35.72 0.02 -9.14
CA GLU A 387 35.79 1.21 -10.00
C GLU A 387 34.58 1.29 -10.95
N PRO A 388 33.71 2.31 -10.83
CA PRO A 388 32.55 2.45 -11.70
C PRO A 388 32.91 2.85 -13.14
N THR A 389 32.13 2.38 -14.10
CA THR A 389 32.25 2.80 -15.51
C THR A 389 31.79 4.24 -15.70
N GLN A 390 32.18 4.88 -16.82
CA GLN A 390 31.72 6.24 -17.13
C GLN A 390 30.20 6.29 -17.29
N GLU A 391 29.59 5.25 -17.88
CA GLU A 391 28.13 5.16 -18.03
C GLU A 391 27.41 5.08 -16.68
N GLN A 392 27.93 4.28 -15.74
CA GLN A 392 27.39 4.20 -14.38
C GLN A 392 27.49 5.56 -13.65
N LYS A 393 28.62 6.27 -13.80
CA LYS A 393 28.80 7.61 -13.22
C LYS A 393 27.87 8.64 -13.83
N GLU A 394 27.71 8.63 -15.14
CA GLU A 394 26.82 9.56 -15.84
C GLU A 394 25.37 9.34 -15.43
N ALA A 395 24.89 8.08 -15.45
CA ALA A 395 23.56 7.73 -15.02
C ALA A 395 23.29 8.10 -13.55
N TYR A 396 24.25 7.79 -12.65
CA TYR A 396 24.13 8.13 -11.23
C TYR A 396 24.04 9.63 -11.02
N THR A 397 24.89 10.38 -11.71
CA THR A 397 24.96 11.82 -11.54
C THR A 397 23.71 12.50 -12.08
N ARG A 398 23.10 12.00 -13.15
CA ARG A 398 21.80 12.50 -13.65
C ARG A 398 20.66 12.22 -12.67
N VAL A 399 20.58 11.01 -12.12
CA VAL A 399 19.61 10.67 -11.08
C VAL A 399 19.80 11.57 -9.84
N LEU A 400 21.05 11.77 -9.41
CA LEU A 400 21.38 12.66 -8.30
C LEU A 400 20.99 14.11 -8.59
N ILE A 401 21.28 14.64 -9.79
CA ILE A 401 20.84 15.99 -10.18
C ILE A 401 19.33 16.11 -10.07
N GLY A 402 18.57 15.13 -10.58
CA GLY A 402 17.11 15.13 -10.49
C GLY A 402 16.61 15.17 -9.04
N SER A 403 17.24 14.37 -8.17
CA SER A 403 16.94 14.36 -6.74
C SER A 403 17.25 15.70 -6.07
N ILE A 404 18.39 16.33 -6.39
CA ILE A 404 18.79 17.65 -5.87
C ILE A 404 17.84 18.75 -6.33
N GLU A 405 17.47 18.76 -7.60
CA GLU A 405 16.58 19.77 -8.20
C GLU A 405 15.20 19.75 -7.52
N LEU A 406 14.68 18.56 -7.21
CA LEU A 406 13.45 18.44 -6.42
C LEU A 406 13.66 18.87 -4.95
N ALA A 407 14.69 18.34 -4.28
CA ALA A 407 14.92 18.60 -2.85
C ALA A 407 15.28 20.07 -2.54
N SER A 408 15.82 20.81 -3.50
CA SER A 408 16.21 22.22 -3.33
C SER A 408 15.12 23.21 -3.77
N LEU A 409 13.98 22.72 -4.26
CA LEU A 409 12.92 23.57 -4.80
C LEU A 409 12.27 24.46 -3.74
N ILE A 410 12.09 25.73 -4.10
CA ILE A 410 11.22 26.68 -3.42
C ILE A 410 10.05 26.98 -4.36
N PHE A 411 8.82 26.72 -3.94
CA PHE A 411 7.66 26.70 -4.83
C PHE A 411 6.40 27.27 -4.17
N PRO A 412 5.44 27.82 -4.93
CA PRO A 412 4.19 28.31 -4.35
C PRO A 412 3.36 27.15 -3.79
N SER A 413 2.68 27.36 -2.66
CA SER A 413 1.85 26.34 -2.00
C SER A 413 0.66 25.86 -2.84
N SER A 414 0.34 26.55 -3.94
CA SER A 414 -0.72 26.20 -4.88
C SER A 414 -0.25 25.26 -6.01
N LEU A 415 1.01 24.83 -6.02
CA LEU A 415 1.53 23.91 -7.03
C LEU A 415 1.03 22.48 -6.73
N ARG A 416 0.59 21.75 -7.77
CA ARG A 416 0.16 20.35 -7.62
C ARG A 416 1.37 19.43 -7.56
N THR A 417 1.25 18.33 -6.82
CA THR A 417 2.35 17.36 -6.63
C THR A 417 2.84 16.71 -7.92
N ASP A 418 1.96 16.42 -8.88
CA ASP A 418 2.32 15.85 -10.18
C ASP A 418 3.20 16.79 -11.02
N GLN A 419 3.08 18.10 -10.82
CA GLN A 419 3.89 19.11 -11.52
C GLN A 419 5.35 19.13 -11.05
N LEU A 420 5.65 18.53 -9.89
CA LEU A 420 7.01 18.43 -9.35
C LEU A 420 7.83 17.31 -10.01
N ASP A 421 7.16 16.26 -10.49
CA ASP A 421 7.76 15.02 -11.00
C ASP A 421 8.73 15.26 -12.18
N ILE A 422 8.43 16.25 -13.03
CA ILE A 422 9.28 16.61 -14.17
C ILE A 422 10.69 17.07 -13.77
N LEU A 423 10.85 17.69 -12.59
CA LEU A 423 12.15 18.20 -12.14
C LEU A 423 13.16 17.06 -11.96
N ALA A 424 12.70 15.95 -11.39
CA ALA A 424 13.53 14.77 -11.16
C ALA A 424 13.84 14.00 -12.45
N ARG A 425 12.98 14.11 -13.47
CA ARG A 425 13.14 13.42 -14.78
C ARG A 425 13.96 14.17 -15.79
N ARG A 426 13.90 15.51 -15.77
CA ARG A 426 14.56 16.39 -16.76
C ARG A 426 16.02 15.99 -17.07
N PRO A 427 16.87 15.63 -16.08
CA PRO A 427 18.26 15.26 -16.37
C PRO A 427 18.43 13.95 -17.17
N LEU A 428 17.46 13.02 -17.06
CA LEU A 428 17.43 11.76 -17.81
C LEU A 428 16.76 11.93 -19.19
N TRP A 429 15.69 12.72 -19.27
CA TRP A 429 15.04 13.02 -20.55
C TRP A 429 15.98 13.71 -21.54
N GLY A 430 16.94 14.51 -21.06
CA GLY A 430 17.97 15.12 -21.90
C GLY A 430 18.82 14.12 -22.70
N MET A 431 18.87 12.85 -22.29
CA MET A 431 19.54 11.75 -23.01
C MET A 431 18.57 10.71 -23.55
N GLY A 432 17.26 10.99 -23.58
CA GLY A 432 16.23 10.07 -24.07
C GLY A 432 15.90 8.91 -23.14
N ASN A 433 16.25 8.99 -21.85
CA ASN A 433 16.00 7.95 -20.85
C ASN A 433 14.92 8.38 -19.86
N ASP A 434 14.22 7.41 -19.26
CA ASP A 434 13.19 7.63 -18.23
C ASP A 434 13.15 6.46 -17.23
N TYR A 435 12.34 6.58 -16.18
CA TYR A 435 12.05 5.51 -15.21
C TYR A 435 10.55 5.27 -15.07
N MET A 436 10.16 3.99 -14.97
CA MET A 436 8.77 3.52 -15.10
C MET A 436 7.97 3.50 -13.80
N HIS A 437 8.29 4.38 -12.85
CA HIS A 437 7.57 4.59 -11.58
C HIS A 437 7.46 6.10 -11.28
N GLY A 438 6.68 6.50 -10.27
CA GLY A 438 6.60 7.89 -9.82
C GLY A 438 7.91 8.38 -9.18
N THR A 439 8.13 9.69 -9.10
CA THR A 439 9.26 10.27 -8.35
C THR A 439 9.09 10.15 -6.84
N GLY A 440 7.86 9.99 -6.34
CA GLY A 440 7.65 9.73 -4.93
C GLY A 440 6.21 9.62 -4.47
N HIS A 441 6.04 9.31 -3.19
CA HIS A 441 4.77 9.07 -2.50
C HIS A 441 4.79 9.63 -1.08
N GLY A 442 3.62 9.77 -0.45
CA GLY A 442 3.54 10.16 0.96
C GLY A 442 4.08 9.09 1.90
N ILE A 443 4.59 9.50 3.07
CA ILE A 443 5.08 8.61 4.13
C ILE A 443 4.23 8.76 5.40
N GLY A 444 3.77 7.64 5.96
CA GLY A 444 3.04 7.59 7.23
C GLY A 444 3.92 7.75 8.47
N HIS A 445 3.29 8.07 9.60
CA HIS A 445 3.97 8.07 10.90
C HIS A 445 3.66 6.75 11.62
N PHE A 446 4.62 5.81 11.62
CA PHE A 446 4.42 4.44 12.13
C PHE A 446 3.18 3.76 11.53
N LEU A 447 3.03 3.91 10.20
CA LEU A 447 1.90 3.45 9.39
C LEU A 447 2.42 3.01 8.01
N SER A 448 1.59 3.08 6.97
CA SER A 448 1.98 2.72 5.60
C SER A 448 3.18 3.55 5.12
N VAL A 449 4.20 2.86 4.59
CA VAL A 449 5.33 3.52 3.90
C VAL A 449 4.85 4.23 2.64
N HIS A 450 3.92 3.63 1.90
CA HIS A 450 3.17 4.26 0.82
C HIS A 450 1.84 4.83 1.36
N GLU A 451 1.81 6.11 1.75
CA GLU A 451 0.63 6.74 2.35
C GLU A 451 -0.09 7.71 1.39
N PRO A 452 -1.37 7.46 1.04
CA PRO A 452 -2.18 8.43 0.29
C PRO A 452 -2.48 9.67 1.16
N PRO A 453 -2.77 10.83 0.53
CA PRO A 453 -3.04 11.01 -0.89
C PRO A 453 -1.83 11.49 -1.71
N ILE A 454 -0.69 11.72 -1.08
CA ILE A 454 0.45 12.36 -1.73
C ILE A 454 1.07 11.40 -2.75
N SER A 455 1.17 11.86 -4.00
CA SER A 455 1.80 11.15 -5.12
C SER A 455 2.48 12.19 -6.02
N VAL A 456 3.77 11.98 -6.29
CA VAL A 456 4.59 12.78 -7.21
C VAL A 456 4.82 11.94 -8.46
N SER A 457 3.90 12.07 -9.42
CA SER A 457 3.95 11.33 -10.68
C SER A 457 3.17 12.09 -11.76
N TYR A 458 3.76 12.29 -12.94
CA TYR A 458 3.04 12.84 -14.10
C TYR A 458 2.05 11.83 -14.70
N ASN A 459 2.21 10.53 -14.44
CA ASN A 459 1.35 9.49 -14.98
C ASN A 459 0.01 9.47 -14.21
N MET A 460 -1.03 9.98 -14.86
CA MET A 460 -2.36 10.07 -14.25
C MET A 460 -3.04 8.73 -13.95
N ASN A 461 -2.52 7.59 -14.40
CA ASN A 461 -3.04 6.29 -13.95
C ASN A 461 -2.56 5.92 -12.53
N ALA A 462 -1.53 6.61 -12.03
CA ALA A 462 -1.04 6.53 -10.65
C ALA A 462 -1.63 7.67 -9.76
N THR A 463 -2.70 8.32 -10.20
CA THR A 463 -3.27 9.51 -9.54
C THR A 463 -3.71 9.25 -8.11
N PRO A 464 -3.69 10.29 -7.26
CA PRO A 464 -4.39 10.30 -5.98
C PRO A 464 -5.82 9.78 -6.14
N THR A 465 -6.29 9.07 -5.10
CA THR A 465 -7.66 8.58 -5.00
C THR A 465 -8.61 9.71 -5.41
N ALA A 466 -9.41 9.50 -6.46
CA ALA A 466 -10.29 10.54 -6.99
C ALA A 466 -11.07 11.21 -5.83
N GLY A 467 -10.91 12.54 -5.68
CA GLY A 467 -11.49 13.31 -4.57
C GLY A 467 -10.52 13.68 -3.43
N CYS A 468 -9.26 13.27 -3.46
CA CYS A 468 -8.23 13.71 -2.49
C CYS A 468 -7.47 14.97 -2.97
N THR A 469 -6.95 15.76 -2.03
CA THR A 469 -6.02 16.88 -2.32
C THR A 469 -4.75 16.44 -3.06
N CYS A 470 -4.34 17.26 -4.04
CA CYS A 470 -3.10 17.12 -4.81
C CYS A 470 -2.06 18.18 -4.42
N TYR A 471 -2.25 18.87 -3.28
CA TYR A 471 -1.42 19.99 -2.83
C TYR A 471 -0.64 19.62 -1.58
N LEU A 472 0.59 20.14 -1.48
CA LEU A 472 1.43 19.96 -0.30
C LEU A 472 1.18 21.05 0.74
N SER A 473 1.39 20.69 2.00
CA SER A 473 1.32 21.56 3.18
C SER A 473 2.45 21.20 4.14
N PRO A 474 2.92 22.15 4.97
CA PRO A 474 3.90 21.85 6.01
C PRO A 474 3.44 20.73 6.92
N GLY A 475 4.38 19.84 7.27
CA GLY A 475 4.09 18.59 7.98
C GLY A 475 3.76 17.41 7.06
N ASN A 476 3.68 17.60 5.74
CA ASN A 476 3.73 16.47 4.81
C ASN A 476 5.15 15.87 4.76
N PHE A 477 5.22 14.55 4.67
CA PHE A 477 6.43 13.78 4.40
C PHE A 477 6.23 12.96 3.13
N LEU A 478 7.23 12.96 2.25
CA LEU A 478 7.17 12.28 0.96
C LEU A 478 8.54 11.79 0.50
N SER A 479 8.60 10.70 -0.27
CA SER A 479 9.82 10.24 -0.93
C SER A 479 10.20 11.15 -2.12
N ASN A 480 11.49 11.16 -2.43
CA ASN A 480 12.11 11.72 -3.62
C ASN A 480 13.12 10.68 -4.12
N GLU A 481 12.67 9.83 -5.03
CA GLU A 481 13.28 8.54 -5.39
C GLU A 481 13.50 8.35 -6.90
N PRO A 482 14.07 9.31 -7.66
CA PRO A 482 14.34 9.09 -9.07
C PRO A 482 15.26 7.88 -9.31
N GLY A 483 15.13 7.27 -10.48
CA GLY A 483 15.91 6.10 -10.85
C GLY A 483 16.33 6.05 -12.32
N TYR A 484 17.22 5.11 -12.63
CA TYR A 484 17.64 4.75 -13.98
C TYR A 484 17.92 3.25 -14.01
N TYR A 485 17.38 2.55 -15.00
CA TYR A 485 17.42 1.09 -15.06
C TYR A 485 17.83 0.63 -16.46
N LYS A 486 19.04 0.10 -16.58
CA LYS A 486 19.55 -0.48 -17.83
C LYS A 486 19.35 -1.98 -17.79
N ALA A 487 18.31 -2.44 -18.48
CA ALA A 487 17.89 -3.84 -18.47
C ALA A 487 19.05 -4.81 -18.72
N GLY A 488 19.21 -5.78 -17.82
CA GLY A 488 20.25 -6.81 -17.92
C GLY A 488 21.67 -6.36 -17.55
N ASP A 489 21.88 -5.13 -17.08
CA ASP A 489 23.22 -4.60 -16.81
C ASP A 489 23.34 -4.01 -15.39
N PHE A 490 22.78 -2.83 -15.15
CA PHE A 490 22.83 -2.16 -13.85
C PHE A 490 21.63 -1.24 -13.66
N GLY A 491 21.37 -0.87 -12.42
CA GLY A 491 20.38 0.15 -12.09
C GLY A 491 20.82 1.04 -10.95
N ILE A 492 20.11 2.14 -10.83
CA ILE A 492 20.36 3.22 -9.89
C ILE A 492 19.02 3.72 -9.43
N ARG A 493 18.82 3.78 -8.11
CA ARG A 493 17.78 4.57 -7.47
C ARG A 493 18.40 5.31 -6.29
N LEU A 494 17.98 6.56 -6.10
CA LEU A 494 18.47 7.42 -5.03
C LEU A 494 17.28 8.05 -4.36
N GLU A 495 17.10 7.76 -3.07
CA GLU A 495 15.89 8.15 -2.37
C GLU A 495 16.16 8.80 -1.03
N ASN A 496 15.49 9.91 -0.80
CA ASN A 496 15.36 10.53 0.51
C ASN A 496 13.88 10.78 0.81
N ILE A 497 13.54 10.76 2.09
CA ILE A 497 12.32 11.36 2.58
C ILE A 497 12.55 12.85 2.81
N LEU A 498 11.62 13.64 2.29
CA LEU A 498 11.53 15.08 2.39
C LEU A 498 10.39 15.47 3.33
N GLU A 499 10.64 16.44 4.20
CA GLU A 499 9.62 17.15 4.96
C GLU A 499 9.27 18.46 4.23
N VAL A 500 7.98 18.73 4.05
CA VAL A 500 7.51 20.02 3.55
C VAL A 500 7.51 21.03 4.69
N VAL A 501 8.12 22.20 4.46
CA VAL A 501 8.16 23.32 5.41
C VAL A 501 7.89 24.65 4.71
N GLU A 502 7.56 25.68 5.46
CA GLU A 502 7.44 27.03 4.92
C GLU A 502 8.78 27.54 4.39
N ALA A 503 8.76 28.24 3.25
CA ALA A 503 9.92 28.92 2.72
C ALA A 503 9.98 30.38 3.19
N ASP A 504 11.15 30.81 3.64
CA ASP A 504 11.44 32.20 3.97
C ASP A 504 11.71 32.97 2.68
N THR A 505 10.67 33.61 2.12
CA THR A 505 10.81 34.42 0.89
C THR A 505 10.70 35.92 1.18
N PRO A 506 11.41 36.79 0.43
CA PRO A 506 11.41 38.24 0.69
C PRO A 506 10.07 38.97 0.48
N GLN A 507 9.09 38.34 -0.17
CA GLN A 507 7.83 38.96 -0.62
C GLN A 507 6.62 38.26 0.02
N GLN A 508 6.54 38.29 1.36
CA GLN A 508 5.58 37.52 2.15
C GLN A 508 4.09 37.89 1.91
N ASP A 509 3.80 39.09 1.38
CA ASP A 509 2.44 39.66 1.41
C ASP A 509 1.49 39.23 0.26
N LYS A 510 1.89 38.33 -0.65
CA LYS A 510 1.05 37.98 -1.84
C LYS A 510 0.82 36.49 -2.09
N GLN A 511 1.78 35.62 -1.78
CA GLN A 511 1.68 34.19 -2.03
C GLN A 511 2.58 33.42 -1.07
N ARG A 512 2.04 32.35 -0.48
CA ARG A 512 2.79 31.46 0.41
C ARG A 512 3.66 30.51 -0.40
N PHE A 513 4.92 30.36 0.03
CA PHE A 513 5.89 29.47 -0.59
C PHE A 513 6.31 28.37 0.37
N LEU A 514 6.57 27.19 -0.17
CA LEU A 514 7.04 26.01 0.52
C LEU A 514 8.44 25.67 0.04
N LYS A 515 9.17 24.92 0.86
CA LYS A 515 10.45 24.30 0.52
C LYS A 515 10.51 22.90 1.14
N PHE A 516 11.46 22.10 0.69
CA PHE A 516 11.73 20.80 1.30
C PHE A 516 12.88 20.86 2.29
N ARG A 517 12.84 19.96 3.28
CA ARG A 517 13.94 19.64 4.19
C ARG A 517 14.18 18.13 4.13
N ASP A 518 15.38 17.72 3.74
CA ASP A 518 15.76 16.31 3.86
C ASP A 518 15.76 15.86 5.33
N VAL A 519 15.07 14.75 5.58
CA VAL A 519 15.11 14.03 6.86
C VAL A 519 15.93 12.75 6.76
N THR A 520 16.03 12.12 5.58
CA THR A 520 17.00 11.05 5.33
C THR A 520 18.42 11.63 5.23
N LEU A 521 19.29 11.31 6.18
CA LEU A 521 20.66 11.85 6.29
C LEU A 521 21.72 10.76 6.10
N ILE A 522 21.75 10.14 4.92
CA ILE A 522 22.70 9.07 4.57
C ILE A 522 23.56 9.51 3.39
N PRO A 523 24.91 9.38 3.43
CA PRO A 523 25.77 9.84 2.34
C PRO A 523 25.42 9.21 0.98
N TYR A 524 25.53 9.99 -0.09
CA TYR A 524 25.60 9.46 -1.46
C TYR A 524 26.98 8.83 -1.72
N GLU A 525 27.11 7.99 -2.75
CA GLU A 525 28.36 7.29 -3.09
C GLU A 525 29.29 8.20 -3.92
N PRO A 526 30.39 8.74 -3.35
CA PRO A 526 31.20 9.73 -4.06
C PRO A 526 31.89 9.17 -5.31
N LYS A 527 32.17 7.86 -5.37
CA LYS A 527 32.80 7.23 -6.54
C LYS A 527 31.91 7.24 -7.79
N LEU A 528 30.60 7.28 -7.61
CA LEU A 528 29.61 7.31 -8.69
C LEU A 528 29.25 8.73 -9.14
N ILE A 529 29.74 9.77 -8.46
CA ILE A 529 29.42 11.17 -8.78
C ILE A 529 30.48 11.74 -9.73
N ASP A 530 30.08 12.04 -10.96
CA ASP A 530 30.87 12.84 -11.89
C ASP A 530 30.70 14.33 -11.56
N THR A 531 31.63 14.86 -10.76
CA THR A 531 31.56 16.27 -10.32
C THR A 531 31.57 17.26 -11.48
N SER A 532 32.10 16.92 -12.66
CA SER A 532 32.09 17.82 -13.84
C SER A 532 30.69 18.09 -14.39
N MET A 533 29.72 17.23 -14.05
CA MET A 533 28.31 17.41 -14.39
C MET A 533 27.53 18.21 -13.32
N LEU A 534 28.15 18.55 -12.20
CA LEU A 534 27.48 19.27 -11.12
C LEU A 534 27.72 20.77 -11.23
N SER A 535 26.64 21.54 -11.33
CA SER A 535 26.68 23.00 -11.21
C SER A 535 27.19 23.41 -9.82
N SER A 536 27.65 24.66 -9.67
CA SER A 536 28.02 25.18 -8.35
C SER A 536 26.86 25.14 -7.34
N ALA A 537 25.61 25.24 -7.80
CA ALA A 537 24.44 25.08 -6.93
C ALA A 537 24.30 23.63 -6.44
N HIS A 538 24.46 22.64 -7.32
CA HIS A 538 24.42 21.22 -6.95
C HIS A 538 25.55 20.86 -5.96
N ARG A 539 26.76 21.37 -6.22
CA ARG A 539 27.93 21.16 -5.34
C ARG A 539 27.70 21.75 -3.94
N ARG A 540 27.17 22.97 -3.86
CA ARG A 540 26.80 23.60 -2.58
C ARG A 540 25.72 22.83 -1.84
N TRP A 541 24.66 22.40 -2.53
CA TRP A 541 23.62 21.58 -1.92
C TRP A 541 24.20 20.29 -1.35
N LEU A 542 25.02 19.57 -2.12
CA LEU A 542 25.64 18.31 -1.69
C LEU A 542 26.58 18.51 -0.49
N ASN A 543 27.38 19.58 -0.50
CA ASN A 543 28.25 19.94 0.62
C ASN A 543 27.45 20.28 1.89
N ASN A 544 26.34 21.01 1.76
CA ASN A 544 25.47 21.35 2.88
C ASN A 544 24.76 20.11 3.44
N TYR A 545 24.24 19.25 2.57
CA TYR A 545 23.68 17.95 2.94
C TYR A 545 24.69 17.09 3.71
N ASN A 546 25.89 16.94 3.15
CA ASN A 546 27.00 16.22 3.79
C ASN A 546 27.43 16.85 5.13
N SER A 547 27.36 18.17 5.25
CA SER A 547 27.64 18.86 6.52
C SER A 547 26.57 18.56 7.57
N ARG A 548 25.28 18.51 7.20
CA ARG A 548 24.21 18.10 8.11
C ARG A 548 24.41 16.67 8.58
N ILE A 549 24.76 15.74 7.70
CA ILE A 549 25.07 14.35 8.10
C ILE A 549 26.17 14.32 9.17
N ARG A 550 27.27 15.04 8.97
CA ARG A 550 28.36 15.09 9.97
C ARG A 550 27.92 15.67 11.31
N ASN A 551 27.06 16.68 11.28
CA ASN A 551 26.65 17.43 12.46
C ASN A 551 25.50 16.76 13.22
N GLU A 552 24.61 16.03 12.54
CA GLU A 552 23.43 15.40 13.12
C GLU A 552 23.67 13.90 13.37
N VAL A 553 24.13 13.15 12.37
CA VAL A 553 24.35 11.69 12.46
C VAL A 553 25.67 11.35 13.15
N GLY A 554 26.71 12.16 12.91
CA GLY A 554 28.05 11.94 13.49
C GLY A 554 28.09 11.85 15.02
N PRO A 555 27.44 12.76 15.76
CA PRO A 555 27.32 12.65 17.21
C PRO A 555 26.57 11.40 17.68
N GLU A 556 25.49 11.01 17.01
CA GLU A 556 24.73 9.81 17.39
C GLU A 556 25.54 8.52 17.13
N LEU A 557 26.27 8.41 16.01
CA LEU A 557 27.19 7.29 15.78
C LEU A 557 28.22 7.15 16.92
N LYS A 558 28.78 8.26 17.40
CA LYS A 558 29.72 8.24 18.55
C LYS A 558 29.03 7.83 19.85
N LYS A 559 27.84 8.35 20.12
CA LYS A 559 27.04 8.05 21.31
C LYS A 559 26.68 6.57 21.39
N HIS A 560 26.39 5.94 20.25
CA HIS A 560 26.14 4.50 20.13
C HIS A 560 27.43 3.66 19.97
N LEU A 561 28.62 4.25 20.17
CA LEU A 561 29.94 3.61 20.06
C LEU A 561 30.24 2.99 18.68
N ARG A 562 29.54 3.42 17.63
CA ARG A 562 29.69 2.96 16.24
C ARG A 562 30.82 3.72 15.53
N MET A 563 32.04 3.55 16.03
CA MET A 563 33.20 4.33 15.55
C MET A 563 33.66 3.96 14.13
N VAL A 564 33.37 2.74 13.66
CA VAL A 564 33.63 2.32 12.27
C VAL A 564 32.68 3.08 11.34
N GLY A 565 31.37 3.05 11.62
CA GLY A 565 30.35 3.88 10.95
C GLY A 565 30.69 5.37 10.96
N PHE A 566 31.14 5.93 12.10
CA PHE A 566 31.55 7.33 12.19
C PHE A 566 32.70 7.68 11.22
N LYS A 567 33.78 6.88 11.20
CA LYS A 567 34.93 7.11 10.31
C LYS A 567 34.55 6.97 8.84
N TRP A 568 33.72 5.98 8.53
CA TRP A 568 33.18 5.76 7.20
C TRP A 568 32.34 6.95 6.72
N MET A 569 31.40 7.42 7.53
CA MET A 569 30.56 8.58 7.24
C MET A 569 31.41 9.84 7.00
N MET A 570 32.42 10.09 7.85
CA MET A 570 33.34 11.22 7.66
C MET A 570 34.12 11.15 6.35
N LYS A 571 34.47 9.94 5.88
CA LYS A 571 35.14 9.74 4.59
C LYS A 571 34.19 9.99 3.42
N LYS A 572 32.96 9.48 3.50
CA LYS A 572 31.95 9.60 2.42
C LYS A 572 31.36 11.00 2.29
N THR A 573 31.38 11.79 3.36
CA THR A 573 30.83 13.16 3.37
C THR A 573 31.86 14.24 3.05
N ARG A 574 33.10 13.92 2.67
CA ARG A 574 34.13 14.94 2.36
C ARG A 574 33.60 15.98 1.36
N SER A 575 33.85 17.25 1.65
CA SER A 575 33.44 18.35 0.79
C SER A 575 34.15 18.28 -0.57
N ILE A 576 33.42 18.63 -1.62
CA ILE A 576 33.93 18.81 -2.97
C ILE A 576 34.11 20.29 -3.29
N PRO A 577 35.03 20.69 -4.19
CA PRO A 577 35.19 22.09 -4.57
C PRO A 577 33.90 22.71 -5.12
N GLU A 578 33.53 23.91 -4.67
CA GLU A 578 32.29 24.59 -5.08
C GLU A 578 32.35 25.19 -6.50
N SER A 579 33.56 25.46 -6.98
CA SER A 579 33.85 25.95 -8.33
C SER A 579 34.65 24.91 -9.12
N GLY A 580 34.36 24.78 -10.41
CA GLY A 580 35.08 23.95 -11.37
C GLY A 580 34.42 24.08 -12.75
N ASP A 581 35.14 23.65 -13.80
CA ASP A 581 34.58 23.62 -15.15
C ASP A 581 33.39 22.66 -15.20
N VAL A 582 32.27 23.14 -15.74
CA VAL A 582 31.03 22.37 -15.92
C VAL A 582 30.90 22.05 -17.41
N ASP A 583 30.66 20.79 -17.78
CA ASP A 583 30.38 20.46 -19.18
C ASP A 583 28.95 20.89 -19.53
N GLU A 584 28.80 22.13 -20.02
CA GLU A 584 27.51 22.73 -20.38
C GLU A 584 26.76 21.92 -21.46
N ARG A 585 27.45 21.10 -22.26
CA ARG A 585 26.83 20.22 -23.27
C ARG A 585 25.89 19.19 -22.65
N LEU A 586 26.03 18.88 -21.36
CA LEU A 586 25.21 17.89 -20.66
C LEU A 586 23.91 18.47 -20.08
N PHE A 587 23.77 19.80 -20.06
CA PHE A 587 22.60 20.52 -19.54
C PHE A 587 21.63 20.98 -20.64
N VAL A 588 22.13 21.12 -21.87
CA VAL A 588 21.35 21.55 -23.02
C VAL A 588 20.73 20.31 -23.66
N GLY A 589 19.45 20.04 -23.38
CA GLY A 589 18.64 19.22 -24.27
C GLY A 589 18.76 19.81 -25.67
N ALA A 590 18.86 18.98 -26.71
CA ALA A 590 19.18 19.36 -28.08
C ALA A 590 18.15 20.33 -28.73
N ALA A 591 17.96 21.51 -28.18
CA ALA A 591 17.60 22.69 -28.92
C ALA A 591 18.91 23.15 -29.55
N SER A 592 19.13 22.72 -30.79
CA SER A 592 20.10 23.37 -31.67
C SER A 592 19.96 24.88 -31.46
N PRO A 593 21.02 25.61 -31.07
CA PRO A 593 20.97 27.04 -31.23
C PRO A 593 20.66 27.26 -32.70
N SER A 594 19.53 27.89 -33.00
CA SER A 594 19.29 28.41 -34.34
C SER A 594 20.51 29.25 -34.66
N TYR A 595 21.36 28.74 -35.56
CA TYR A 595 22.57 29.42 -35.99
C TYR A 595 22.15 30.71 -36.69
N PHE A 596 21.96 31.79 -35.93
CA PHE A 596 22.05 33.16 -36.42
C PHE A 596 23.48 33.66 -36.17
N LYS A 597 24.47 32.84 -36.58
CA LYS A 597 25.83 33.33 -36.85
C LYS A 597 25.97 33.39 -38.37
N TYR A 598 25.40 34.42 -39.00
CA TYR A 598 25.81 35.05 -40.28
C TYR A 598 24.82 36.16 -40.70
N SER A 599 24.46 37.08 -39.79
CA SER A 599 23.75 38.32 -40.19
C SER A 599 24.62 39.58 -39.99
N GLY A 600 25.66 39.53 -39.16
CA GLY A 600 26.59 40.66 -39.01
C GLY A 600 27.43 40.95 -40.25
N ALA A 601 27.98 39.91 -40.90
CA ALA A 601 28.86 40.09 -42.07
C ALA A 601 28.08 40.36 -43.38
N LEU A 602 26.88 39.81 -43.53
CA LEU A 602 26.03 40.06 -44.71
C LEU A 602 25.41 41.46 -44.69
N ILE A 603 25.05 42.00 -43.52
CA ILE A 603 24.53 43.37 -43.42
C ILE A 603 25.62 44.40 -43.72
N THR A 604 26.88 44.15 -43.32
CA THR A 604 27.99 45.06 -43.68
C THR A 604 28.33 45.00 -45.18
N ILE A 605 28.24 43.83 -45.82
CA ILE A 605 28.48 43.70 -47.27
C ILE A 605 27.36 44.33 -48.09
N VAL A 606 26.09 44.20 -47.67
CA VAL A 606 24.96 44.83 -48.38
C VAL A 606 24.98 46.37 -48.22
N ILE A 607 25.36 46.89 -47.06
CA ILE A 607 25.51 48.35 -46.86
C ILE A 607 26.70 48.91 -47.67
N LEU A 608 27.82 48.18 -47.76
CA LEU A 608 28.97 48.63 -48.55
C LEU A 608 28.69 48.58 -50.07
N ILE A 609 27.91 47.61 -50.55
CA ILE A 609 27.49 47.53 -51.96
C ILE A 609 26.48 48.65 -52.30
N GLN A 610 25.59 49.01 -51.37
CA GLN A 610 24.65 50.12 -51.57
C GLN A 610 25.36 51.48 -51.60
N ILE A 611 26.34 51.71 -50.71
CA ILE A 611 27.15 52.94 -50.70
C ILE A 611 28.00 53.07 -51.97
N TRP A 612 28.53 51.96 -52.50
CA TRP A 612 29.27 51.95 -53.77
C TRP A 612 28.36 52.16 -55.00
N ALA A 613 27.11 51.73 -54.95
CA ALA A 613 26.15 51.93 -56.04
C ALA A 613 25.65 53.38 -56.13
N ASP A 614 25.52 54.07 -54.99
CA ASP A 614 25.08 55.48 -54.95
C ASP A 614 26.19 56.47 -55.35
N GLU A 615 27.49 56.13 -55.16
CA GLU A 615 28.62 56.95 -55.65
C GLU A 615 28.90 56.80 -57.16
N LEU A 616 28.40 55.74 -57.81
CA LEU A 616 28.53 55.51 -59.26
C LEU A 616 27.41 56.15 -60.09
N LEU A 617 26.42 56.78 -59.45
CA LEU A 617 25.32 57.52 -60.11
C LEU A 617 25.49 59.05 -60.06
N ILE A 618 26.61 59.57 -59.54
CA ILE A 618 26.94 61.01 -59.49
C ILE A 618 28.31 61.31 -60.15
N LEU A 619 28.71 60.52 -61.16
CA LEU A 619 29.83 60.82 -62.06
C LEU A 619 29.43 60.74 -63.53
#